data_AF-A0A2A5GZ15-F1
#
_entry.id   AF-A0A2A5GZ15-F1
#
_cell.length_a   1.000
_cell.length_b   1.000
_cell.length_c   1.000
_cell.angle_alpha   90.00
_cell.angle_beta   90.00
_cell.angle_gamma   90.00
#
_symmetry.space_group_name_H-M   'P 1'
#
loop_
_entity.id
_entity.type
_entity.pdbx_description
1 polymer ?
#
loop_
_entity_poly.entity_id
_entity_poly.type
_entity_poly.pdbx_seq_one_letter_code
_entity_poly.pdbx_strand_id
1 'polypeptide(L)'
;MNKPKQNTKVLGQNVNQALRELVRLNKRLIEFADQETQSLVTSDHMRFAFTQRDKESLARQYMQASEEFRNRLDDFRNADKSILMQLEKLQTELKEKTQNNNVLIGQIKTRAAANTQSTLFTVQELGQRVRFSDKSAQKEERVVS
;
A
#
# COMPACT_ATOMS: atom_id res chain seq x y z
N MET A 1 18.22 24.24 -26.49
CA MET A 1 18.75 22.88 -26.61
C MET A 1 17.87 21.92 -25.84
N ASN A 2 16.95 21.22 -26.52
CA ASN A 2 16.17 20.14 -25.91
C ASN A 2 17.04 18.89 -25.86
N LYS A 3 17.44 18.45 -24.67
CA LYS A 3 18.04 17.12 -24.50
C LYS A 3 16.97 16.08 -24.84
N PRO A 4 17.23 15.11 -25.75
CA PRO A 4 16.28 14.02 -25.97
C PRO A 4 16.14 13.25 -24.64
N LYS A 5 14.89 13.07 -24.19
CA LYS A 5 14.58 12.14 -23.09
C LYS A 5 15.14 10.78 -23.51
N GLN A 6 16.22 10.33 -22.87
CA GLN A 6 16.67 8.97 -23.06
C GLN A 6 15.53 8.07 -22.63
N ASN A 7 14.85 7.44 -23.60
CA ASN A 7 13.97 6.32 -23.35
C ASN A 7 14.88 5.18 -22.88
N THR A 8 15.23 5.19 -21.60
CA THR A 8 15.88 4.07 -20.92
C THR A 8 14.89 2.92 -20.93
N LYS A 9 15.01 2.08 -21.97
CA LYS A 9 14.26 0.83 -22.07
C LYS A 9 14.51 0.02 -20.80
N VAL A 10 13.45 -0.41 -20.14
CA VAL A 10 13.56 -1.22 -18.92
C VAL A 10 13.83 -2.68 -19.29
N LEU A 11 13.31 -3.14 -20.43
CA LEU A 11 13.55 -4.49 -20.91
C LEU A 11 14.75 -4.56 -21.85
N GLY A 12 15.55 -5.61 -21.66
CA GLY A 12 16.58 -6.02 -22.60
C GLY A 12 16.03 -6.26 -24.01
N GLN A 13 16.90 -6.12 -25.02
CA GLN A 13 16.52 -6.40 -26.41
C GLN A 13 16.27 -7.90 -26.63
N ASN A 14 16.99 -8.77 -25.92
CA ASN A 14 16.81 -10.22 -26.02
C ASN A 14 15.54 -10.67 -25.27
N VAL A 15 14.71 -11.46 -25.96
CA VAL A 15 13.43 -12.01 -25.47
C VAL A 15 13.57 -12.73 -24.12
N ASN A 16 14.54 -13.64 -24.00
CA ASN A 16 14.74 -14.41 -22.78
C ASN A 16 15.23 -13.55 -21.62
N GLN A 17 16.04 -12.54 -21.92
CA GLN A 17 16.50 -11.58 -20.91
C GLN A 17 15.34 -10.72 -20.42
N ALA A 18 14.55 -10.17 -21.34
CA ALA A 18 13.38 -9.35 -21.03
C ALA A 18 12.36 -10.12 -20.15
N LEU A 19 12.11 -11.39 -20.46
CA LEU A 19 11.22 -12.22 -19.64
C LEU A 19 11.79 -12.47 -18.24
N ARG A 20 13.08 -12.75 -18.11
CA ARG A 20 13.73 -12.90 -16.80
C ARG A 20 13.69 -11.61 -15.98
N GLU A 21 13.82 -10.46 -16.64
CA GLU A 21 13.68 -9.15 -16.01
C GLU A 21 12.25 -8.93 -15.51
N LEU A 22 11.23 -9.26 -16.29
CA LEU A 22 9.83 -9.24 -15.82
C LEU A 22 9.59 -10.18 -14.64
N VAL A 23 10.17 -11.39 -14.66
CA VAL A 23 10.07 -12.34 -13.54
C VAL A 23 10.70 -11.73 -12.29
N ARG A 24 11.89 -11.13 -12.43
CA ARG A 24 12.59 -10.47 -11.31
C ARG A 24 11.77 -9.32 -10.73
N LEU A 25 11.19 -8.48 -11.59
CA LEU A 25 10.34 -7.36 -11.16
C LEU A 25 9.08 -7.84 -10.42
N ASN A 26 8.37 -8.85 -10.94
CA ASN A 26 7.21 -9.42 -10.25
C ASN A 26 7.58 -10.00 -8.88
N LYS A 27 8.64 -10.81 -8.80
CA LYS A 27 9.10 -11.38 -7.52
C LYS A 27 9.40 -10.30 -6.50
N ARG A 28 10.08 -9.23 -6.91
CA ARG A 28 10.40 -8.13 -6.00
C ARG A 28 9.15 -7.35 -5.56
N LEU A 29 8.15 -7.19 -6.44
CA LEU A 29 6.85 -6.60 -6.05
C LEU A 29 6.10 -7.49 -5.05
N ILE A 30 6.16 -8.82 -5.21
CA ILE A 30 5.60 -9.78 -4.26
C ILE A 30 6.29 -9.64 -2.89
N GLU A 31 7.62 -9.56 -2.86
CA GLU A 31 8.37 -9.34 -1.62
C GLU A 31 7.94 -8.05 -0.91
N PHE A 32 7.69 -6.97 -1.66
CA PHE A 32 7.14 -5.74 -1.09
C PHE A 32 5.73 -5.94 -0.54
N ALA A 33 4.85 -6.66 -1.25
CA ALA A 33 3.51 -6.96 -0.76
C ALA A 33 3.54 -7.77 0.54
N ASP A 34 4.49 -8.71 0.67
CA ASP A 34 4.70 -9.48 1.91
C ASP A 34 5.24 -8.62 3.05
N GLN A 35 6.21 -7.74 2.77
CA GLN A 35 6.71 -6.79 3.75
C GLN A 35 5.63 -5.81 4.23
N GLU A 36 4.75 -5.35 3.33
CA GLU A 36 3.58 -4.56 3.68
C GLU A 36 2.63 -5.34 4.56
N THR A 37 2.30 -6.58 4.20
CA THR A 37 1.45 -7.46 5.02
C THR A 37 1.99 -7.52 6.45
N GLN A 38 3.28 -7.83 6.59
CA GLN A 38 3.93 -7.94 7.89
C GLN A 38 3.86 -6.62 8.65
N SER A 39 4.17 -5.49 8.00
CA SER A 39 4.19 -4.18 8.64
C SER A 39 2.79 -3.73 9.07
N LEU A 40 1.75 -4.06 8.30
CA LEU A 40 0.35 -3.79 8.64
C LEU A 40 -0.09 -4.64 9.84
N VAL A 41 0.27 -5.92 9.88
CA VAL A 41 -0.06 -6.83 10.99
C VAL A 41 0.64 -6.40 12.28
N THR A 42 1.90 -5.98 12.22
CA THR A 42 2.66 -5.51 13.39
C THR A 42 2.42 -4.04 13.74
N SER A 43 1.56 -3.34 12.99
CA SER A 43 1.36 -1.88 13.13
C SER A 43 2.66 -1.07 13.06
N ASP A 44 3.65 -1.57 12.32
CA ASP A 44 4.93 -0.89 12.10
C ASP A 44 4.79 0.12 10.95
N HIS A 45 4.20 1.27 11.27
CA HIS A 45 3.93 2.33 10.31
C HIS A 45 5.20 2.96 9.74
N MET A 46 6.32 2.93 10.49
CA MET A 46 7.59 3.48 10.04
C MET A 46 8.19 2.61 8.93
N ARG A 47 8.26 1.29 9.15
CA ARG A 47 8.70 0.34 8.13
C ARG A 47 7.79 0.36 6.92
N PHE A 48 6.48 0.41 7.13
CA PHE A 48 5.49 0.52 6.05
C PHE A 48 5.73 1.77 5.19
N ALA A 49 5.97 2.94 5.81
CA ALA A 49 6.21 4.19 5.08
C ALA A 49 7.53 4.18 4.31
N PHE A 50 8.59 3.59 4.88
CA PHE A 50 9.90 3.51 4.23
C PHE A 50 9.83 2.66 2.95
N THR A 51 9.15 1.52 2.99
CA THR A 51 9.05 0.62 1.83
C THR A 51 8.17 1.17 0.70
N GLN A 52 7.29 2.15 0.93
CA GLN A 52 6.42 2.70 -0.12
C GLN A 52 7.19 3.38 -1.24
N ARG A 53 8.23 4.18 -0.95
CA ARG A 53 8.99 4.89 -1.99
C ARG A 53 9.68 3.92 -2.94
N ASP A 54 10.28 2.87 -2.39
CA ASP A 54 10.97 1.85 -3.18
C ASP A 54 9.98 1.02 -3.99
N LYS A 55 8.82 0.68 -3.40
CA LYS A 55 7.73 -0.01 -4.08
C LYS A 55 7.19 0.83 -5.25
N GLU A 56 6.96 2.12 -5.06
CA GLU A 56 6.49 3.01 -6.13
C GLU A 56 7.47 3.07 -7.31
N SER A 57 8.77 3.21 -7.02
CA SER A 57 9.80 3.19 -8.06
C SER A 57 9.80 1.89 -8.85
N LEU A 58 9.73 0.75 -8.14
CA LEU A 58 9.69 -0.57 -8.76
C LEU A 58 8.40 -0.81 -9.55
N ALA A 59 7.25 -0.35 -9.04
CA ALA A 59 5.97 -0.46 -9.72
C ALA A 59 5.96 0.33 -11.03
N ARG A 60 6.57 1.51 -11.05
CA ARG A 60 6.76 2.29 -12.29
C ARG A 60 7.64 1.56 -13.30
N GLN A 61 8.75 0.98 -12.85
CA GLN A 61 9.63 0.17 -13.70
C GLN A 61 8.88 -1.04 -14.27
N TYR A 62 8.10 -1.75 -13.45
CA TYR A 62 7.29 -2.87 -13.88
C TYR A 62 6.19 -2.47 -14.88
N MET A 63 5.54 -1.33 -14.66
CA MET A 63 4.53 -0.79 -15.57
C MET A 63 5.15 -0.49 -16.95
N GLN A 64 6.29 0.20 -16.97
CA GLN A 64 7.02 0.49 -18.20
C GLN A 64 7.50 -0.81 -18.89
N ALA A 65 8.05 -1.75 -18.13
CA ALA A 65 8.45 -3.06 -18.66
C ALA A 65 7.25 -3.82 -19.26
N SER A 66 6.10 -3.76 -18.62
CA SER A 66 4.87 -4.40 -19.11
C SER A 66 4.37 -3.73 -20.40
N GLU A 67 4.50 -2.41 -20.52
CA GLU A 67 4.19 -1.69 -21.75
C GLU A 67 5.15 -2.06 -22.88
N GLU A 68 6.45 -2.09 -22.61
CA GLU A 68 7.47 -2.54 -23.56
C GLU A 68 7.25 -3.99 -24.03
N PHE A 69 6.85 -4.88 -23.12
CA PHE A 69 6.47 -6.25 -23.44
C PHE A 69 5.27 -6.31 -24.38
N ARG A 70 4.19 -5.55 -24.09
CA ARG A 70 2.99 -5.50 -24.94
C ARG A 70 3.29 -4.96 -26.34
N ASN A 71 4.15 -3.94 -26.43
CA ASN A 71 4.55 -3.33 -27.70
C ASN A 71 5.40 -4.27 -28.58
N ARG A 72 5.91 -5.36 -28.01
CA ARG A 72 6.82 -6.31 -28.65
C ARG A 72 6.29 -7.74 -28.63
N LEU A 73 4.97 -7.95 -28.48
CA LEU A 73 4.36 -9.28 -28.32
C LEU A 73 4.78 -10.27 -29.40
N ASP A 74 4.98 -9.81 -30.64
CA ASP A 74 5.42 -10.66 -31.76
C ASP A 74 6.81 -11.25 -31.53
N ASP A 75 7.72 -10.51 -30.89
CA ASP A 75 9.05 -11.01 -30.50
C ASP A 75 8.96 -12.17 -29.50
N PHE A 76 7.92 -12.19 -28.67
CA PHE A 76 7.72 -13.17 -27.60
C PHE A 76 6.90 -14.40 -28.02
N ARG A 77 6.40 -14.48 -29.27
CA ARG A 77 5.59 -15.63 -29.74
C ARG A 77 6.33 -16.96 -29.63
N ASN A 78 7.64 -16.95 -29.87
CA ASN A 78 8.50 -18.12 -29.80
C ASN A 78 9.25 -18.23 -28.46
N ALA A 79 8.86 -17.42 -27.47
CA ALA A 79 9.48 -17.47 -26.16
C ALA A 79 9.19 -18.80 -25.45
N ASP A 80 10.04 -19.10 -24.47
CA ASP A 80 9.86 -20.27 -23.63
C ASP A 80 8.53 -20.19 -22.86
N LYS A 81 7.62 -21.10 -23.18
CA LYS A 81 6.29 -21.22 -22.55
C LYS A 81 6.39 -21.40 -21.04
N SER A 82 7.43 -22.06 -20.54
CA SER A 82 7.61 -22.25 -19.10
C SER A 82 7.80 -20.93 -18.36
N ILE A 83 8.52 -19.98 -18.97
CA ILE A 83 8.74 -18.65 -18.39
C ILE A 83 7.46 -17.81 -18.45
N LEU A 84 6.69 -17.92 -19.53
CA LEU A 84 5.39 -17.25 -19.64
C LEU A 84 4.39 -17.76 -18.59
N MET A 85 4.32 -19.09 -18.39
CA MET A 85 3.49 -19.68 -17.32
C MET A 85 3.96 -19.23 -15.93
N GLN A 86 5.28 -19.14 -15.72
CA GLN A 86 5.82 -18.62 -14.46
C GLN A 86 5.40 -17.16 -14.24
N LEU A 87 5.45 -16.32 -15.27
CA LEU A 87 5.03 -14.93 -15.20
C LEU A 87 3.54 -14.80 -14.84
N GLU A 88 2.68 -15.58 -15.49
CA GLU A 88 1.24 -15.60 -15.19
C GLU A 88 0.95 -15.99 -13.73
N LYS A 89 1.64 -17.03 -13.24
CA LYS A 89 1.53 -17.44 -11.84
C LYS A 89 1.95 -16.33 -10.89
N LEU A 90 3.10 -15.68 -11.14
CA LEU A 90 3.60 -14.59 -10.32
C LEU A 90 2.66 -13.36 -10.36
N GLN A 91 2.07 -13.06 -11.50
CA GLN A 91 1.10 -11.97 -11.63
C GLN A 91 -0.18 -12.23 -10.84
N THR A 92 -0.65 -13.48 -10.86
CA THR A 92 -1.81 -13.92 -10.07
C THR A 92 -1.51 -13.79 -8.58
N GLU A 93 -0.35 -14.30 -8.14
CA GLU A 93 0.10 -14.20 -6.74
C GLU A 93 0.23 -12.74 -6.28
N LEU A 94 0.85 -11.88 -7.10
CA LEU A 94 0.98 -10.46 -6.80
C LEU A 94 -0.38 -9.77 -6.64
N LYS A 95 -1.34 -10.10 -7.53
CA LYS A 95 -2.70 -9.58 -7.46
C LYS A 95 -3.38 -9.95 -6.15
N GLU A 96 -3.33 -11.23 -5.77
CA GLU A 96 -3.94 -11.73 -4.53
C GLU A 96 -3.34 -11.04 -3.30
N LYS A 97 -2.02 -10.99 -3.20
CA LYS A 97 -1.32 -10.34 -2.06
C LYS A 97 -1.65 -8.85 -1.96
N THR A 98 -1.68 -8.15 -3.09
CA THR A 98 -2.03 -6.72 -3.12
C THR A 98 -3.49 -6.48 -2.71
N GLN A 99 -4.41 -7.35 -3.15
CA GLN A 99 -5.82 -7.29 -2.74
C GLN A 99 -5.96 -7.51 -1.22
N ASN A 100 -5.26 -8.50 -0.67
CA ASN A 100 -5.25 -8.76 0.78
C ASN A 100 -4.74 -7.55 1.57
N ASN A 101 -3.65 -6.91 1.12
CA ASN A 101 -3.13 -5.69 1.75
C ASN A 101 -4.15 -4.55 1.75
N ASN A 102 -4.84 -4.34 0.63
CA ASN A 102 -5.87 -3.31 0.53
C ASN A 102 -7.04 -3.56 1.47
N VAL A 103 -7.45 -4.83 1.65
CA VAL A 103 -8.48 -5.20 2.64
C VAL A 103 -8.00 -4.90 4.06
N LEU A 104 -6.76 -5.27 4.41
CA LEU A 104 -6.18 -4.98 5.73
C LEU A 104 -6.13 -3.47 6.02
N ILE A 105 -5.67 -2.67 5.06
CA ILE A 105 -5.66 -1.20 5.16
C ILE A 105 -7.07 -0.66 5.39
N GLY A 106 -8.06 -1.17 4.65
CA GLY A 106 -9.46 -0.80 4.83
C GLY A 106 -9.98 -1.09 6.23
N GLN A 107 -9.67 -2.27 6.77
CA GLN A 107 -10.04 -2.65 8.14
C GLN A 107 -9.37 -1.77 9.19
N ILE A 108 -8.08 -1.48 9.04
CA ILE A 108 -7.32 -0.57 9.93
C ILE A 108 -7.96 0.82 9.93
N LYS A 109 -8.31 1.35 8.75
CA LYS A 109 -8.97 2.66 8.61
C LYS A 109 -10.32 2.70 9.32
N THR A 110 -11.15 1.67 9.16
CA THR A 110 -12.46 1.59 9.82
C THR A 110 -12.32 1.53 11.35
N ARG A 111 -11.38 0.72 11.87
CA ARG A 111 -11.10 0.66 13.31
C ARG A 111 -10.61 1.98 13.86
N ALA A 112 -9.70 2.65 13.15
CA ALA A 112 -9.19 3.96 13.55
C ALA A 112 -10.32 5.00 13.65
N ALA A 113 -11.22 5.04 12.65
CA ALA A 113 -12.36 5.95 12.65
C ALA A 113 -13.33 5.67 13.84
N ALA A 114 -13.65 4.40 14.10
CA ALA A 114 -14.51 4.02 15.22
C ALA A 114 -13.89 4.36 16.58
N ASN A 115 -12.57 4.20 16.72
CA ASN A 115 -11.84 4.58 17.94
C ASN A 115 -11.86 6.10 18.14
N THR A 116 -11.58 6.88 17.11
CA THR A 116 -11.67 8.36 17.19
C THR A 116 -13.07 8.81 17.58
N GLN A 117 -14.12 8.24 16.97
CA GLN A 117 -15.49 8.56 17.30
C GLN A 117 -15.82 8.23 18.77
N SER A 118 -15.46 7.03 19.23
CA SER A 118 -15.65 6.63 20.63
C SER A 118 -14.93 7.57 21.60
N THR A 119 -13.67 7.91 21.33
CA THR A 119 -12.90 8.84 22.17
C THR A 119 -13.53 10.23 22.22
N LEU A 120 -14.01 10.76 21.09
CA LEU A 120 -14.69 12.05 21.05
C LEU A 120 -15.98 12.05 21.88
N PHE A 121 -16.77 10.97 21.83
CA PHE A 121 -17.95 10.83 22.68
C PHE A 121 -17.58 10.77 24.16
N THR A 122 -16.59 9.97 24.55
CA THR A 122 -16.13 9.90 25.95
C THR A 122 -15.64 11.27 26.45
N VAL A 123 -14.88 12.01 25.64
CA VAL A 123 -14.42 13.36 26.00
C VAL A 123 -15.60 14.33 26.15
N GLN A 124 -16.62 14.23 25.29
CA GLN A 124 -17.84 15.03 25.40
C GLN A 124 -18.62 14.71 26.68
N GLU A 125 -18.80 13.43 27.02
CA GLU A 125 -19.46 13.00 28.26
C GLU A 125 -18.72 13.48 29.51
N LEU A 126 -17.39 13.37 29.52
CA LEU A 126 -16.55 13.87 30.60
C LEU A 126 -16.66 15.40 30.73
N GLY A 127 -16.59 16.13 29.62
CA GLY A 127 -16.75 17.58 29.60
C GLY A 127 -18.14 18.05 30.04
N GLN A 128 -19.19 17.28 29.75
CA GLN A 128 -20.53 17.53 30.26
C GLN A 128 -20.59 17.30 31.78
N ARG A 129 -20.07 16.18 32.29
CA ARG A 129 -20.07 15.87 33.74
C ARG A 129 -19.38 16.97 34.57
N VAL A 130 -18.24 17.49 34.10
CA VAL A 130 -17.52 18.58 34.79
C VAL A 130 -18.35 19.87 34.83
N ARG A 131 -19.02 20.23 33.74
CA ARG A 131 -19.89 21.44 33.70
C ARG A 131 -21.11 21.34 34.62
N PHE A 132 -21.60 20.13 34.90
CA PHE A 132 -22.71 19.94 35.82
C PHE A 132 -22.28 19.99 37.29
N SER A 133 -21.07 19.52 37.66
CA SER A 133 -20.62 19.60 39.06
C SER A 133 -20.38 21.03 39.54
N ASP A 134 -19.83 21.90 38.68
CA ASP A 134 -19.59 23.32 39.01
C ASP A 134 -20.88 24.13 39.24
N LYS A 135 -21.97 23.78 38.54
CA LYS A 135 -23.26 24.46 38.71
C LYS A 135 -24.02 24.01 39.96
N SER A 136 -23.82 22.77 40.41
CA SER A 136 -24.36 22.29 41.69
C SER A 136 -23.59 22.84 42.89
N ALA A 137 -22.26 22.96 42.81
CA ALA A 137 -21.45 23.51 43.88
C ALA A 137 -21.73 25.01 44.14
N GLN A 138 -21.95 25.81 43.08
CA GLN A 138 -22.29 27.24 43.22
C GLN A 138 -23.71 27.50 43.75
N LYS A 139 -24.60 26.51 43.75
CA LYS A 139 -25.98 26.66 44.20
C LYS A 139 -26.14 26.37 45.70
N GLU A 140 -25.24 25.59 46.30
CA GLU A 140 -25.25 25.30 47.74
C GLU A 140 -24.60 26.42 48.57
N GLU A 141 -23.61 27.15 48.04
CA GLU A 141 -23.01 28.30 48.75
C GLU A 141 -23.91 29.55 48.82
N ARG A 142 -24.93 29.68 47.97
CA ARG A 142 -25.84 30.85 47.96
C ARG A 142 -27.09 30.71 48.82
N VAL A 143 -27.31 29.55 49.44
CA VAL A 143 -28.49 29.30 50.30
C VAL A 143 -28.12 29.37 51.80
N VAL A 144 -26.85 29.56 52.13
CA VAL A 144 -26.35 29.76 53.50
C VAL A 144 -25.59 31.09 53.58
N SER A 145 -26.32 32.20 53.51
CA SER A 145 -25.86 33.55 53.92
C SER A 145 -27.06 34.39 54.29
#